data_AF-A0A3Q2UDF9-F1
#
_entry.id   AF-A0A3Q2UDF9-F1
#
_cell.length_a   1.000
_cell.length_b   1.000
_cell.length_c   1.000
_cell.angle_alpha   90.00
_cell.angle_beta   90.00
_cell.angle_gamma   90.00
#
_symmetry.space_group_name_H-M   'P 1'
#
loop_
_entity.id
_entity.type
_entity.pdbx_description
1 polymer ?
#
loop_
_entity_poly.entity_id
_entity_poly.type
_entity_poly.pdbx_seq_one_letter_code
_entity_poly.pdbx_strand_id
1 'polypeptide(L)'
;FPSRSQKPDFSVLVPKNVPAFAQTIKEQKVVVDELSNLKKNRKVYRQQPNSNIFFLVDRTEALSQCKNTLDQLKKAHQELENSEKTKVKK
;
A
#
# COMPACT_ATOMS: atom_id res chain seq x y z
N PHE A 1 44.11 11.27 16.08
CA PHE A 1 43.78 11.75 14.73
C PHE A 1 43.09 10.63 13.95
N PRO A 2 41.92 10.90 13.32
CA PRO A 2 40.54 10.56 13.77
C PRO A 2 40.23 9.03 13.78
N SER A 3 39.52 8.44 14.75
CA SER A 3 38.14 8.61 15.26
C SER A 3 37.07 7.80 14.49
N ARG A 4 36.66 6.69 15.12
CA ARG A 4 35.36 5.99 15.06
C ARG A 4 34.64 6.00 13.70
N SER A 5 34.80 4.91 12.95
CA SER A 5 33.95 4.53 11.83
C SER A 5 32.50 4.33 12.32
N GLN A 6 31.74 5.41 12.39
CA GLN A 6 30.28 5.36 12.46
C GLN A 6 29.81 4.81 11.12
N LYS A 7 29.42 3.52 11.13
CA LYS A 7 28.52 2.97 10.11
C LYS A 7 27.32 3.92 10.03
N PRO A 8 26.85 4.31 8.84
CA PRO A 8 25.61 5.07 8.74
C PRO A 8 24.52 4.23 9.38
N ASP A 9 23.90 4.78 10.42
CA ASP A 9 22.79 4.15 11.12
C ASP A 9 21.60 4.16 10.17
N PHE A 10 21.26 2.99 9.61
CA PHE A 10 20.14 2.82 8.69
C PHE A 10 18.78 3.08 9.38
N SER A 11 18.78 3.35 10.69
CA SER A 11 17.60 3.73 11.49
C SER A 11 17.02 5.12 11.13
N VAL A 12 17.69 5.92 10.30
CA VAL A 12 17.19 7.25 9.87
C VAL A 12 16.31 7.18 8.60
N LEU A 13 15.97 6.00 8.08
CA LEU A 13 15.21 5.86 6.84
C LEU A 13 13.85 5.16 7.00
N VAL A 14 12.91 5.70 7.79
CA VAL A 14 11.48 5.40 7.63
C VAL A 14 10.59 6.57 8.14
N PRO A 15 9.60 7.07 7.38
CA PRO A 15 9.50 7.18 5.92
C PRO A 15 8.94 8.54 5.44
N LYS A 16 9.62 9.20 4.48
CA LYS A 16 9.03 10.28 3.68
C LYS A 16 8.05 9.70 2.64
N ASN A 17 6.91 9.15 3.04
CA ASN A 17 5.97 8.53 2.09
C ASN A 17 4.48 8.78 2.35
N VAL A 18 4.14 9.75 3.19
CA VAL A 18 2.76 10.26 3.37
C VAL A 18 2.03 10.55 2.05
N PRO A 19 2.63 11.22 1.04
CA PRO A 19 1.95 11.46 -0.24
C PRO A 19 1.77 10.20 -1.11
N ALA A 20 2.60 9.16 -0.93
CA ALA A 20 2.45 7.91 -1.66
C ALA A 20 1.25 7.10 -1.15
N PHE A 21 1.01 7.13 0.17
CA PHE A 21 -0.09 6.38 0.78
C PHE A 21 -1.47 6.90 0.33
N ALA A 22 -1.63 8.21 0.21
CA ALA A 22 -2.85 8.82 -0.30
C ALA A 22 -3.08 8.50 -1.78
N GLN A 23 -2.01 8.40 -2.58
CA GLN A 23 -2.08 7.99 -3.99
C GLN A 23 -2.48 6.53 -4.11
N THR A 24 -1.83 5.62 -3.36
CA THR A 24 -2.16 4.20 -3.38
C THR A 24 -3.61 3.93 -2.94
N ILE A 25 -4.15 4.69 -1.97
CA ILE A 25 -5.56 4.57 -1.56
C ILE A 25 -6.50 4.97 -2.71
N LYS A 26 -6.17 6.03 -3.46
CA LYS A 26 -6.99 6.48 -4.61
C LYS A 26 -6.94 5.45 -5.74
N GLU A 27 -5.76 4.97 -6.09
CA GLU A 27 -5.58 3.93 -7.11
C GLU A 27 -6.32 2.65 -6.74
N GLN A 28 -6.18 2.20 -5.49
CA GLN A 28 -6.87 1.01 -5.01
C GLN A 28 -8.39 1.16 -5.06
N LYS A 29 -8.92 2.37 -4.83
CA LYS A 29 -10.35 2.66 -4.97
C LYS A 29 -10.80 2.55 -6.43
N VAL A 30 -10.02 3.06 -7.38
CA VAL A 30 -10.30 2.94 -8.82
C VAL A 30 -10.32 1.47 -9.23
N VAL A 31 -9.33 0.67 -8.79
CA VAL A 31 -9.29 -0.77 -9.10
C VAL A 31 -10.53 -1.50 -8.58
N VAL A 32 -11.00 -1.19 -7.37
CA VAL A 32 -12.24 -1.76 -6.83
C VAL A 32 -13.45 -1.39 -7.71
N ASP A 33 -13.54 -0.13 -8.13
CA ASP A 33 -14.64 0.36 -8.96
C ASP A 33 -14.64 -0.33 -10.34
N GLU A 34 -13.48 -0.39 -11.00
CA GLU A 34 -13.30 -1.06 -12.29
C GLU A 34 -13.64 -2.55 -12.22
N LEU A 35 -13.16 -3.27 -11.20
CA LEU A 35 -13.49 -4.68 -10.99
C LEU A 35 -14.98 -4.90 -10.67
N SER A 36 -15.64 -3.92 -10.04
CA SER A 36 -17.08 -4.00 -9.74
C SER A 36 -17.94 -3.75 -10.99
N ASN A 37 -17.49 -2.86 -11.87
CA ASN A 37 -18.15 -2.56 -13.14
C ASN A 37 -17.80 -3.56 -14.26
N LEU A 38 -16.82 -4.44 -14.03
CA LEU A 38 -16.41 -5.46 -15.00
C LEU A 38 -17.58 -6.41 -15.36
N LYS A 39 -17.73 -6.74 -16.66
CA LYS A 39 -18.75 -7.70 -17.11
C LYS A 39 -18.50 -9.10 -16.51
N LYS A 40 -19.57 -9.80 -16.13
CA LYS A 40 -19.51 -11.10 -15.39
C LYS A 40 -18.67 -12.20 -16.06
N ASN A 41 -18.58 -12.19 -17.39
CA ASN A 41 -17.89 -13.24 -18.16
C ASN A 41 -16.43 -12.91 -18.50
N ARG A 42 -15.89 -11.80 -17.97
CA ARG A 42 -14.50 -11.41 -18.22
C ARG A 42 -13.57 -12.08 -17.21
N LYS A 43 -12.43 -12.57 -17.71
CA LYS A 43 -11.38 -13.15 -16.90
C LYS A 43 -10.58 -12.05 -16.21
N VAL A 44 -10.32 -12.21 -14.92
CA VAL A 44 -9.49 -11.31 -14.13
C VAL A 44 -8.12 -11.95 -13.97
N TYR A 45 -7.08 -11.19 -14.24
CA TYR A 45 -5.71 -11.64 -14.11
C TYR A 45 -4.96 -10.79 -13.10
N ARG A 46 -4.23 -11.43 -12.18
CA ARG A 46 -3.36 -10.76 -11.22
C ARG A 46 -1.90 -10.93 -11.62
N GLN A 47 -1.18 -9.83 -11.69
CA GLN A 47 0.24 -9.82 -12.00
C GLN A 47 1.06 -10.25 -10.78
N GLN A 48 2.12 -11.04 -11.00
CA GLN A 48 3.13 -11.30 -9.98
C GLN A 48 4.01 -10.06 -9.75
N PRO A 49 4.39 -9.73 -8.50
CA PRO A 49 5.36 -8.69 -8.23
C PRO A 49 6.70 -8.97 -8.93
N ASN A 50 7.32 -7.91 -9.46
CA ASN A 50 8.65 -7.96 -10.10
C ASN A 50 8.73 -8.92 -11.31
N SER A 51 7.60 -9.22 -11.94
CA SER A 51 7.52 -10.10 -13.11
C SER A 51 6.35 -9.69 -14.01
N ASN A 52 6.38 -10.14 -15.26
CA ASN A 52 5.30 -9.94 -16.24
C ASN A 52 4.39 -11.18 -16.35
N ILE A 53 4.35 -12.01 -15.31
CA ILE A 53 3.49 -13.20 -15.23
C ILE A 53 2.14 -12.82 -14.63
N PHE A 54 1.07 -13.32 -15.25
CA PHE A 54 -0.31 -13.07 -14.88
C PHE A 54 -1.04 -14.38 -14.56
N PHE A 55 -1.66 -14.46 -13.39
CA PHE A 55 -2.49 -15.61 -13.01
C PHE A 55 -3.96 -15.28 -13.12
N LEU A 56 -4.74 -16.24 -13.62
CA LEU A 56 -6.19 -16.17 -13.56
C LEU A 56 -6.65 -16.25 -12.11
N VAL A 57 -7.51 -15.32 -11.70
CA VAL A 57 -8.07 -15.27 -10.34
C VAL A 57 -9.58 -15.11 -10.44
N ASP A 58 -10.28 -15.67 -9.46
CA ASP A 58 -11.72 -15.48 -9.33
C ASP A 58 -12.04 -14.01 -9.07
N ARG A 59 -13.05 -13.50 -9.78
CA ARG A 59 -13.44 -12.09 -9.68
C ARG A 59 -13.85 -11.70 -8.25
N THR A 60 -14.58 -12.57 -7.56
CA THR A 60 -15.04 -12.35 -6.18
C THR A 60 -13.87 -12.31 -5.21
N GLU A 61 -12.89 -13.21 -5.38
CA GLU A 61 -11.66 -13.24 -4.61
C GLU A 61 -10.84 -11.96 -4.83
N ALA A 62 -10.61 -11.59 -6.10
CA ALA A 62 -9.87 -10.38 -6.46
C ALA A 62 -10.53 -9.11 -5.88
N LEU A 63 -11.86 -9.01 -5.94
CA LEU A 63 -12.60 -7.91 -5.32
C LEU A 63 -12.46 -7.89 -3.79
N SER A 64 -12.54 -9.06 -3.14
CA SER A 64 -12.38 -9.17 -1.69
C SER A 64 -10.98 -8.74 -1.25
N GLN A 65 -9.94 -9.23 -1.95
CA GLN A 65 -8.56 -8.83 -1.71
C GLN A 65 -8.40 -7.31 -1.86
N CYS A 66 -8.92 -6.74 -2.95
CA CYS A 66 -8.81 -5.31 -3.20
C CYS A 66 -9.48 -4.45 -2.12
N LYS A 67 -10.62 -4.89 -1.58
CA LYS A 67 -11.31 -4.22 -0.47
C LYS A 67 -10.51 -4.33 0.84
N ASN A 68 -9.99 -5.52 1.15
CA ASN A 68 -9.18 -5.73 2.34
C ASN A 68 -7.92 -4.86 2.33
N THR A 69 -7.20 -4.80 1.19
CA THR A 69 -6.05 -3.91 1.02
C THR A 69 -6.44 -2.44 1.22
N LEU A 70 -7.57 -2.00 0.67
CA LEU A 70 -8.05 -0.63 0.87
C LEU A 70 -8.32 -0.31 2.34
N ASP A 71 -8.91 -1.25 3.09
CA ASP A 71 -9.20 -1.07 4.51
C ASP A 71 -7.92 -1.05 5.35
N GLN A 72 -6.95 -1.91 5.05
CA GLN A 72 -5.63 -1.90 5.68
C GLN A 72 -4.88 -0.58 5.42
N LEU A 73 -4.91 -0.07 4.18
CA LEU A 73 -4.30 1.21 3.84
C LEU A 73 -4.99 2.38 4.58
N LYS A 74 -6.32 2.40 4.65
CA LYS A 74 -7.01 3.43 5.43
C LYS A 74 -6.63 3.40 6.91
N LYS A 75 -6.55 2.20 7.49
CA LYS A 75 -6.16 2.02 8.89
C LYS A 75 -4.73 2.47 9.16
N ALA A 76 -3.78 2.06 8.31
CA ALA A 76 -2.38 2.46 8.44
C ALA A 76 -2.19 3.98 8.27
N HIS A 77 -2.95 4.62 7.37
CA HIS A 77 -2.94 6.08 7.23
C HIS A 77 -3.44 6.78 8.50
N GLN A 78 -4.53 6.28 9.09
CA GLN A 78 -5.08 6.83 10.33
C GLN A 78 -4.13 6.64 11.52
N GLU A 79 -3.46 5.49 11.62
CA GLU A 79 -2.48 5.21 12.67
C GLU A 79 -1.25 6.11 12.55
N LEU A 80 -0.76 6.35 11.32
CA LEU A 80 0.33 7.31 11.08
C LEU A 80 -0.06 8.71 11.54
N GLU A 81 -1.24 9.20 11.17
CA GLU A 81 -1.72 10.54 11.58
C GLU A 81 -1.87 10.65 13.12
N ASN A 82 -2.35 9.59 13.77
CA ASN A 82 -2.49 9.56 15.23
C ASN A 82 -1.13 9.48 15.96
N SER A 83 -0.13 8.84 15.36
CA SER A 83 1.24 8.72 15.89
C SER A 83 2.06 10.01 15.75
N GLU A 84 1.80 10.83 14.73
CA GLU A 84 2.45 12.14 14.57
C GLU A 84 1.96 13.14 15.63
N LYS A 85 0.68 13.08 16.01
CA LYS A 85 0.09 13.93 17.07
C LYS A 85 0.65 13.64 18.47
N THR A 86 1.23 12.45 18.70
CA THR A 86 1.76 12.03 20.00
C THR A 86 3.23 12.39 20.22
N LYS A 87 3.96 12.86 19.20
CA LYS A 87 5.37 13.29 19.34
C LYS A 87 5.55 14.80 19.61
N VAL A 88 4.47 15.60 19.61
CA VAL A 88 4.52 17.06 19.80
C VAL A 88 4.31 17.49 21.27
N LYS A 89 4.06 16.56 22.19
CA LYS A 89 4.06 16.81 23.64
C LYS A 89 5.18 16.03 24.31
N LYS A 90 6.40 16.56 24.29
CA LYS A 90 7.38 16.28 25.35
C LYS A 90 8.33 17.45 25.51
#